data_AF-A0A1G6T8U2-F1
#
_entry.id   AF-A0A1G6T8U2-F1
#
_cell.length_a   1.000
_cell.length_b   1.000
_cell.length_c   1.000
_cell.angle_alpha   90.00
_cell.angle_beta   90.00
_cell.angle_gamma   90.00
#
_symmetry.space_group_name_H-M   'P 1'
#
loop_
_entity.id
_entity.type
_entity.pdbx_description
1 polymer ?
#
loop_
_entity_poly.entity_id
_entity_poly.type
_entity_poly.pdbx_seq_one_letter_code
_entity_poly.pdbx_strand_id
1 'polypeptide(L)'
;MPSYDDTLLPAPRSAEPAYEPTAVPVDPASLAARIAHLTSWNADRLAAEGCLVDPPQPGGPMIGRRHRSPLGEDLLREAKDLLYTLLFGTREHGVALNRVQRELLILAVPLAKAPVLAFASLAPAESGDAAGNALLRIEYGETAGELVGDAVVAALRLINRLEINEGFLSARKENARRDTLI
;
A
#
# COMPACT_ATOMS: atom_id res chain seq x y z
N MET A 1 21.98 37.94 -32.23
CA MET A 1 21.32 37.69 -30.94
C MET A 1 19.86 38.08 -31.07
N PRO A 2 18.99 37.11 -31.39
CA PRO A 2 17.73 37.06 -30.66
C PRO A 2 17.18 35.64 -30.40
N SER A 3 16.20 35.62 -29.51
CA SER A 3 15.17 34.59 -29.27
C SER A 3 15.60 33.33 -28.52
N TYR A 4 15.48 33.38 -27.20
CA TYR A 4 15.19 32.18 -26.42
C TYR A 4 13.77 31.76 -26.77
N ASP A 5 13.67 30.64 -27.48
CA ASP A 5 12.42 29.93 -27.70
C ASP A 5 11.96 29.40 -26.33
N ASP A 6 10.92 30.02 -25.79
CA ASP A 6 10.27 29.66 -24.53
C ASP A 6 9.56 28.33 -24.78
N THR A 7 10.35 27.26 -24.69
CA THR A 7 9.87 25.89 -24.84
C THR A 7 8.98 25.63 -23.64
N LEU A 8 7.69 25.85 -23.84
CA LEU A 8 6.60 25.44 -22.96
C LEU A 8 6.90 24.07 -22.38
N LEU A 9 7.45 24.05 -21.16
CA LEU A 9 7.53 22.87 -20.34
C LEU A 9 6.09 22.34 -20.25
N PRO A 10 5.83 21.07 -20.60
CA PRO A 10 4.49 20.52 -20.43
C PRO A 10 4.10 20.68 -18.97
N ALA A 11 2.94 21.31 -18.74
CA ALA A 11 2.36 21.46 -17.41
C ALA A 11 2.41 20.10 -16.68
N PRO A 12 2.72 20.06 -15.37
CA PRO A 12 2.71 18.81 -14.62
C PRO A 12 1.36 18.13 -14.84
N ARG A 13 1.41 16.94 -15.46
CA ARG A 13 0.23 16.10 -15.68
C ARG A 13 -0.50 16.01 -14.35
N SER A 14 -1.79 16.35 -14.36
CA SER A 14 -2.67 16.37 -13.20
C SER A 14 -2.35 15.19 -12.28
N ALA A 15 -1.77 15.49 -11.10
CA ALA A 15 -1.64 14.48 -10.06
C ALA A 15 -3.05 14.02 -9.73
N GLU A 16 -3.34 12.73 -9.89
CA GLU A 16 -4.59 12.18 -9.36
C GLU A 16 -4.71 12.59 -7.89
N PRO A 17 -5.92 12.93 -7.41
CA PRO A 17 -6.10 13.30 -6.02
C PRO A 17 -5.57 12.18 -5.12
N ALA A 18 -4.84 12.57 -4.07
CA ALA A 18 -4.31 11.63 -3.09
C ALA A 18 -5.45 10.76 -2.55
N TYR A 19 -5.17 9.47 -2.34
CA TYR A 19 -6.15 8.57 -1.77
C TYR A 19 -6.44 8.95 -0.31
N GLU A 20 -7.72 9.15 0.01
CA GLU A 20 -8.19 9.40 1.37
C GLU A 20 -8.75 8.08 1.94
N PRO A 21 -8.04 7.43 2.87
CA PRO A 21 -8.49 6.17 3.44
C PRO A 21 -9.66 6.35 4.40
N THR A 22 -10.55 5.37 4.43
CA THR A 22 -11.62 5.25 5.43
C THR A 22 -11.30 4.10 6.37
N ALA A 23 -11.26 4.38 7.68
CA ALA A 23 -11.06 3.32 8.67
C ALA A 23 -12.28 2.37 8.68
N VAL A 24 -12.01 1.07 8.76
CA VAL A 24 -13.04 0.03 8.79
C VAL A 24 -13.05 -0.69 10.14
N PRO A 25 -14.22 -0.99 10.73
CA PRO A 25 -14.27 -1.80 11.95
C PRO A 25 -13.66 -3.18 11.73
N VAL A 26 -12.81 -3.62 12.67
CA VAL A 26 -12.17 -4.94 12.63
C VAL A 26 -12.00 -5.51 14.03
N ASP A 27 -12.27 -6.80 14.14
CA ASP A 27 -11.97 -7.68 15.27
C ASP A 27 -11.15 -8.89 14.75
N PRO A 28 -10.68 -9.81 15.61
CA PRO A 28 -9.84 -10.91 15.14
C PRO A 28 -10.52 -11.82 14.11
N ALA A 29 -11.82 -12.08 14.25
CA ALA A 29 -12.56 -12.99 13.37
C ALA A 29 -12.80 -12.37 11.98
N SER A 30 -13.26 -11.12 11.95
CA SER A 30 -13.44 -10.35 10.73
C SER A 30 -12.11 -10.08 10.03
N LEU A 31 -11.02 -9.86 10.77
CA LEU A 31 -9.69 -9.72 10.18
C LEU A 31 -9.23 -11.02 9.51
N ALA A 32 -9.41 -12.17 10.17
CA ALA A 32 -9.11 -13.48 9.57
C ALA A 32 -9.91 -13.72 8.27
N ALA A 33 -11.21 -13.38 8.27
CA ALA A 33 -12.05 -13.47 7.07
C ALA A 33 -11.56 -12.55 5.95
N ARG A 34 -11.15 -11.31 6.26
CA ARG A 34 -10.58 -10.36 5.30
C ARG A 34 -9.23 -10.84 4.75
N ILE A 35 -8.36 -11.43 5.58
CA ILE A 35 -7.11 -12.05 5.12
C ILE A 35 -7.41 -13.13 4.10
N ALA A 36 -8.34 -14.05 4.40
CA ALA A 36 -8.74 -15.11 3.47
C ALA A 36 -9.31 -14.53 2.17
N HIS A 37 -10.16 -13.50 2.27
CA HIS A 37 -10.73 -12.79 1.13
C HIS A 37 -9.64 -12.15 0.24
N LEU A 38 -8.79 -11.27 0.77
CA LEU A 38 -7.72 -10.64 0.01
C LEU A 38 -6.70 -11.66 -0.51
N THR A 39 -6.46 -12.73 0.25
CA THR A 39 -5.55 -13.81 -0.16
C THR A 39 -6.07 -14.57 -1.38
N SER A 40 -7.40 -14.72 -1.50
CA SER A 40 -8.04 -15.39 -2.63
C SER A 40 -7.95 -14.63 -3.96
N TRP A 41 -7.60 -13.34 -3.92
CA TRP A 41 -7.35 -12.53 -5.13
C TRP A 41 -5.90 -12.73 -5.64
N ASN A 42 -5.73 -13.78 -6.43
CA ASN A 42 -4.49 -14.06 -7.17
C ASN A 42 -4.52 -13.48 -8.60
N ALA A 43 -3.39 -13.55 -9.31
CA ALA A 43 -3.27 -13.00 -10.66
C ALA A 43 -4.30 -13.63 -11.62
N ASP A 44 -4.46 -14.96 -11.55
CA ASP A 44 -5.40 -15.71 -12.38
C ASP A 44 -6.84 -15.26 -12.14
N ARG A 45 -7.24 -15.08 -10.88
CA ARG A 45 -8.58 -14.62 -10.52
C ARG A 45 -8.83 -13.18 -10.93
N LEU A 46 -7.86 -12.28 -10.72
CA LEU A 46 -7.97 -10.88 -11.15
C LEU A 46 -8.17 -10.78 -12.67
N ALA A 47 -7.51 -11.66 -13.44
CA ALA A 47 -7.69 -11.74 -14.88
C ALA A 47 -9.04 -12.36 -15.26
N ALA A 48 -9.42 -13.49 -14.64
CA ALA A 48 -10.67 -14.20 -14.93
C ALA A 48 -11.91 -13.36 -14.64
N GLU A 49 -11.87 -12.55 -13.58
CA GLU A 49 -12.98 -11.69 -13.15
C GLU A 49 -12.93 -10.29 -13.80
N GLY A 50 -11.96 -10.03 -14.68
CA GLY A 50 -11.84 -8.74 -15.39
C GLY A 50 -11.59 -7.54 -14.47
N CYS A 51 -10.82 -7.72 -13.39
CA CYS A 51 -10.45 -6.63 -12.48
C CYS A 51 -9.54 -5.59 -13.16
N LEU A 52 -8.78 -6.02 -14.17
CA LEU A 52 -7.84 -5.20 -14.94
C LEU A 52 -8.23 -5.14 -16.42
N VAL A 53 -8.07 -3.96 -17.02
CA VAL A 53 -8.36 -3.67 -18.43
C VAL A 53 -7.07 -3.22 -19.11
N ASP A 54 -6.51 -4.08 -19.95
CA ASP A 54 -5.25 -3.82 -20.68
C ASP A 54 -4.13 -3.25 -19.78
N PRO A 55 -3.77 -3.91 -18.66
CA PRO A 55 -2.79 -3.37 -17.72
C PRO A 55 -1.37 -3.37 -18.34
N PRO A 56 -0.51 -2.41 -17.96
CA PRO A 56 0.91 -2.46 -18.31
C PRO A 56 1.57 -3.75 -17.81
N GLN A 57 2.66 -4.16 -18.46
CA GLN A 57 3.45 -5.32 -18.01
C GLN A 57 3.96 -5.13 -16.57
N PRO A 58 4.05 -6.20 -15.76
CA PRO A 58 4.64 -6.15 -14.41
C PRO A 58 6.05 -5.57 -14.40
N GLY A 59 6.36 -4.73 -13.41
CA GLY A 59 7.61 -3.96 -13.33
C GLY A 59 7.64 -2.71 -14.22
N GLY A 60 6.59 -2.48 -15.03
CA GLY A 60 6.44 -1.32 -15.88
C GLY A 60 5.84 -0.10 -15.16
N PRO A 61 5.14 0.79 -15.88
CA PRO A 61 4.41 1.90 -15.28
C PRO A 61 3.37 1.43 -14.24
N MET A 62 2.95 2.35 -13.35
CA MET A 62 1.81 2.11 -12.46
C MET A 62 0.56 1.75 -13.26
N ILE A 63 -0.26 0.88 -12.70
CA ILE A 63 -1.62 0.65 -13.20
C ILE A 63 -2.43 1.88 -12.80
N GLY A 64 -2.79 2.70 -13.79
CA GLY A 64 -3.68 3.86 -13.57
C GLY A 64 -5.16 3.45 -13.53
N ARG A 65 -6.05 4.35 -13.10
CA ARG A 65 -7.50 4.09 -12.98
C ARG A 65 -8.15 3.55 -14.24
N ARG A 66 -7.72 4.03 -15.41
CA ARG A 66 -8.23 3.57 -16.72
C ARG A 66 -7.99 2.08 -16.99
N HIS A 67 -7.07 1.45 -16.25
CA HIS A 67 -6.71 0.04 -16.39
C HIS A 67 -7.39 -0.84 -15.32
N ARG A 68 -8.29 -0.29 -14.52
CA ARG A 68 -9.07 -1.04 -13.51
C ARG A 68 -10.55 -0.97 -13.85
N SER A 69 -11.22 -2.11 -13.72
CA SER A 69 -12.69 -2.12 -13.74
C SER A 69 -13.26 -1.60 -12.41
N PRO A 70 -14.57 -1.34 -12.30
CA PRO A 70 -15.19 -0.97 -11.03
C PRO A 70 -14.87 -1.96 -9.90
N LEU A 71 -14.87 -3.27 -10.22
CA LEU A 71 -14.48 -4.30 -9.27
C LEU A 71 -13.02 -4.18 -8.83
N GLY A 72 -12.11 -3.90 -9.77
CA GLY A 72 -10.70 -3.65 -9.45
C GLY A 72 -10.48 -2.41 -8.59
N GLU A 73 -11.25 -1.34 -8.82
CA GLU A 73 -11.21 -0.13 -8.00
C GLU A 73 -11.75 -0.38 -6.58
N ASP A 74 -12.84 -1.14 -6.45
CA ASP A 74 -13.41 -1.48 -5.14
C ASP A 74 -12.46 -2.35 -4.31
N LEU A 75 -11.81 -3.34 -4.96
CA LEU A 75 -10.77 -4.16 -4.32
C LEU A 75 -9.55 -3.37 -3.89
N LEU A 76 -9.12 -2.41 -4.71
CA LEU A 76 -8.00 -1.53 -4.38
C LEU A 76 -8.36 -0.66 -3.16
N ARG A 77 -9.56 -0.09 -3.15
CA ARG A 77 -10.08 0.70 -2.01
C ARG A 77 -10.11 -0.15 -0.73
N GLU A 78 -10.68 -1.35 -0.80
CA GLU A 78 -10.73 -2.26 0.35
C GLU A 78 -9.33 -2.57 0.90
N ALA A 79 -8.37 -2.86 0.02
CA ALA A 79 -7.00 -3.13 0.44
C ALA A 79 -6.34 -1.92 1.12
N LYS A 80 -6.53 -0.72 0.59
CA LYS A 80 -5.98 0.52 1.17
C LYS A 80 -6.64 0.90 2.48
N ASP A 81 -7.97 0.79 2.58
CA ASP A 81 -8.73 1.06 3.79
C ASP A 81 -8.38 0.08 4.91
N LEU A 82 -8.24 -1.21 4.57
CA LEU A 82 -7.77 -2.20 5.52
C LEU A 82 -6.34 -1.91 5.96
N LEU A 83 -5.42 -1.60 5.04
CA LEU A 83 -4.04 -1.25 5.39
C LEU A 83 -4.02 -0.05 6.34
N TYR A 84 -4.73 1.04 6.01
CA TYR A 84 -4.83 2.21 6.88
C TYR A 84 -5.37 1.85 8.28
N THR A 85 -6.45 1.07 8.34
CA THR A 85 -7.06 0.59 9.59
C THR A 85 -6.07 -0.21 10.43
N LEU A 86 -5.25 -1.07 9.82
CA LEU A 86 -4.30 -1.89 10.54
C LEU A 86 -3.16 -1.09 11.16
N LEU A 87 -2.77 0.00 10.50
CA LEU A 87 -1.68 0.89 10.90
C LEU A 87 -2.12 1.94 11.92
N PHE A 88 -3.29 2.55 11.71
CA PHE A 88 -3.73 3.74 12.46
C PHE A 88 -5.08 3.59 13.16
N GLY A 89 -5.82 2.52 12.88
CA GLY A 89 -7.14 2.31 13.44
C GLY A 89 -7.11 2.13 14.96
N THR A 90 -8.04 2.80 15.63
CA THR A 90 -8.21 2.81 17.09
C THR A 90 -9.58 2.25 17.48
N ARG A 91 -9.86 2.13 18.77
CA ARG A 91 -11.20 1.73 19.25
C ARG A 91 -12.32 2.66 18.77
N GLU A 92 -12.04 3.94 18.57
CA GLU A 92 -13.02 4.91 18.05
C GLU A 92 -13.44 4.58 16.61
N HIS A 93 -12.54 3.94 15.86
CA HIS A 93 -12.80 3.43 14.51
C HIS A 93 -13.41 2.01 14.50
N GLY A 94 -13.75 1.46 15.67
CA GLY A 94 -14.25 0.08 15.79
C GLY A 94 -13.16 -0.99 15.67
N VAL A 95 -11.89 -0.64 15.91
CA VAL A 95 -10.78 -1.61 15.91
C VAL A 95 -10.65 -2.25 17.29
N ALA A 96 -10.96 -3.55 17.36
CA ALA A 96 -10.94 -4.38 18.56
C ALA A 96 -9.85 -5.47 18.46
N LEU A 97 -8.60 -5.05 18.26
CA LEU A 97 -7.45 -5.96 18.17
C LEU A 97 -6.57 -5.86 19.41
N ASN A 98 -6.22 -6.99 20.01
CA ASN A 98 -5.28 -7.05 21.13
C ASN A 98 -3.83 -6.99 20.62
N ARG A 99 -3.28 -5.79 20.48
CA ARG A 99 -1.90 -5.55 20.04
C ARG A 99 -0.94 -5.76 21.21
N VAL A 100 -0.16 -6.83 21.19
CA VAL A 100 0.74 -7.26 22.28
C VAL A 100 2.20 -6.91 22.05
N GLN A 101 2.60 -6.66 20.80
CA GLN A 101 3.97 -6.26 20.44
C GLN A 101 3.97 -5.15 19.39
N ARG A 102 5.13 -4.54 19.15
CA ARG A 102 5.35 -3.57 18.06
C ARG A 102 6.28 -4.16 17.03
N GLU A 103 5.96 -3.95 15.77
CA GLU A 103 6.78 -4.37 14.64
C GLU A 103 7.03 -3.19 13.70
N LEU A 104 8.17 -3.24 13.02
CA LEU A 104 8.56 -2.30 12.00
C LEU A 104 8.56 -3.03 10.65
N LEU A 105 7.77 -2.53 9.71
CA LEU A 105 7.83 -2.91 8.32
C LEU A 105 8.71 -1.90 7.56
N ILE A 106 9.72 -2.40 6.86
CA ILE A 106 10.52 -1.63 5.92
C ILE A 106 10.16 -2.09 4.51
N LEU A 107 9.57 -1.19 3.73
CA LEU A 107 9.13 -1.44 2.37
C LEU A 107 9.98 -0.64 1.38
N ALA A 108 10.59 -1.31 0.41
CA ALA A 108 11.27 -0.66 -0.71
C ALA A 108 10.33 -0.57 -1.90
N VAL A 109 10.07 0.65 -2.36
CA VAL A 109 9.18 0.95 -3.50
C VAL A 109 9.90 1.94 -4.41
N PRO A 110 9.85 1.80 -5.75
CA PRO A 110 10.41 2.81 -6.64
C PRO A 110 9.89 4.20 -6.31
N LEU A 111 10.78 5.20 -6.23
CA LEU A 111 10.45 6.53 -5.72
C LEU A 111 9.23 7.16 -6.43
N ALA A 112 9.12 6.95 -7.75
CA ALA A 112 8.00 7.44 -8.56
C ALA A 112 6.64 6.83 -8.19
N LYS A 113 6.62 5.67 -7.52
CA LYS A 113 5.41 4.93 -7.13
C LYS A 113 5.11 5.03 -5.63
N ALA A 114 6.05 5.55 -4.84
CA ALA A 114 5.88 5.78 -3.41
C ALA A 114 4.61 6.57 -3.03
N PRO A 115 4.13 7.56 -3.82
CA PRO A 115 2.89 8.27 -3.50
C PRO A 115 1.65 7.39 -3.35
N VAL A 116 1.63 6.19 -3.95
CA VAL A 116 0.54 5.21 -3.79
C VAL A 116 0.31 4.86 -2.32
N LEU A 117 1.39 4.83 -1.53
CA LEU A 117 1.40 4.45 -0.12
C LEU A 117 1.60 5.66 0.81
N ALA A 118 1.48 6.89 0.31
CA ALA A 118 1.66 8.09 1.14
C ALA A 118 0.70 8.12 2.34
N PHE A 119 -0.51 7.57 2.20
CA PHE A 119 -1.49 7.46 3.28
C PHE A 119 -1.07 6.50 4.40
N ALA A 120 -0.11 5.59 4.14
CA ALA A 120 0.32 4.55 5.05
C ALA A 120 1.60 4.91 5.84
N SER A 121 2.16 6.10 5.60
CA SER A 121 3.39 6.57 6.26
C SER A 121 3.13 7.84 7.06
N LEU A 122 3.55 7.86 8.32
CA LEU A 122 3.54 9.07 9.16
C LEU A 122 4.78 9.94 8.92
N ALA A 123 5.80 9.40 8.26
CA ALA A 123 7.03 10.10 7.91
C ALA A 123 7.11 10.29 6.39
N PRO A 124 7.69 11.40 5.90
CA PRO A 124 8.04 11.50 4.49
C PRO A 124 8.97 10.34 4.12
N ALA A 125 8.77 9.76 2.93
CA ALA A 125 9.70 8.79 2.39
C ALA A 125 11.11 9.38 2.39
N GLU A 126 12.09 8.66 2.96
CA GLU A 126 13.48 9.11 2.89
C GLU A 126 13.92 9.16 1.42
N SER A 127 14.78 10.14 1.09
CA SER A 127 15.38 10.27 -0.24
C SER A 127 16.03 8.94 -0.63
N GLY A 128 15.70 8.46 -1.83
CA GLY A 128 15.79 7.03 -2.15
C GLY A 128 17.17 6.39 -2.02
N ASP A 129 17.16 5.06 -1.92
CA ASP A 129 18.38 4.25 -1.90
C ASP A 129 19.17 4.36 -3.21
N ALA A 130 20.36 3.75 -3.26
CA ALA A 130 21.20 3.73 -4.45
C ALA A 130 20.54 3.04 -5.67
N ALA A 131 19.44 2.31 -5.46
CA ALA A 131 18.63 1.67 -6.50
C ALA A 131 17.42 2.53 -6.93
N GLY A 132 17.25 3.75 -6.39
CA GLY A 132 16.16 4.66 -6.73
C GLY A 132 14.84 4.33 -6.04
N ASN A 133 14.86 3.55 -4.96
CA ASN A 133 13.66 3.23 -4.18
C ASN A 133 13.49 4.17 -3.00
N ALA A 134 12.26 4.61 -2.76
CA ALA A 134 11.84 5.10 -1.47
C ALA A 134 11.82 3.94 -0.45
N LEU A 135 12.36 4.21 0.75
CA LEU A 135 12.23 3.31 1.90
C LEU A 135 11.11 3.84 2.80
N LEU A 136 10.01 3.09 2.88
CA LEU A 136 8.89 3.39 3.76
C LEU A 136 9.05 2.57 5.04
N ARG A 137 9.08 3.26 6.18
CA ARG A 137 9.21 2.67 7.52
C ARG A 137 7.86 2.81 8.22
N ILE A 138 7.21 1.69 8.49
CA ILE A 138 5.85 1.66 9.01
C ILE A 138 5.85 0.84 10.29
N GLU A 139 5.63 1.51 11.43
CA GLU A 139 5.41 0.83 12.70
C GLU A 139 3.95 0.42 12.85
N TYR A 140 3.72 -0.78 13.36
CA TYR A 140 2.39 -1.27 13.68
C TYR A 140 2.40 -2.14 14.93
N GLY A 141 1.27 -2.16 15.64
CA GLY A 141 1.06 -3.11 16.72
C GLY A 141 0.75 -4.49 16.15
N GLU A 142 1.25 -5.56 16.73
CA GLU A 142 0.95 -6.93 16.30
C GLU A 142 0.22 -7.71 17.40
N THR A 143 -0.66 -8.61 16.98
CA THR A 143 -1.38 -9.58 17.81
C THR A 143 -0.53 -10.82 18.10
N ALA A 144 -0.86 -11.57 19.15
CA ALA A 144 -0.12 -12.78 19.50
C ALA A 144 -0.13 -13.87 18.41
N GLY A 145 -1.09 -13.82 17.47
CA GLY A 145 -1.20 -14.76 16.35
C GLY A 145 -0.74 -14.18 15.01
N GLU A 146 0.02 -13.09 15.00
CA GLU A 146 0.57 -12.45 13.78
C GLU A 146 -0.47 -12.01 12.72
N LEU A 147 -1.75 -11.87 13.13
CA LEU A 147 -2.86 -11.56 12.21
C LEU A 147 -2.70 -10.21 11.52
N VAL A 148 -2.04 -9.23 12.15
CA VAL A 148 -1.90 -7.90 11.55
C VAL A 148 -0.89 -7.96 10.41
N GLY A 149 0.26 -8.58 10.64
CA GLY A 149 1.31 -8.75 9.64
C GLY A 149 0.79 -9.52 8.43
N ASP A 150 0.04 -10.60 8.63
CA ASP A 150 -0.60 -11.35 7.55
C ASP A 150 -1.56 -10.48 6.72
N ALA A 151 -2.36 -9.64 7.39
CA ALA A 151 -3.28 -8.74 6.71
C ALA A 151 -2.57 -7.59 5.98
N VAL A 152 -1.49 -7.05 6.55
CA VAL A 152 -0.64 -6.04 5.89
C VAL A 152 -0.02 -6.62 4.61
N VAL A 153 0.51 -7.84 4.66
CA VAL A 153 1.06 -8.53 3.49
C VAL A 153 -0.02 -8.78 2.43
N ALA A 154 -1.19 -9.25 2.83
CA ALA A 154 -2.30 -9.49 1.91
C ALA A 154 -2.76 -8.21 1.20
N ALA A 155 -2.88 -7.11 1.95
CA ALA A 155 -3.25 -5.80 1.41
C ALA A 155 -2.18 -5.25 0.45
N LEU A 156 -0.90 -5.23 0.86
CA LEU A 156 0.20 -4.73 0.01
C LEU A 156 0.35 -5.53 -1.28
N ARG A 157 0.14 -6.85 -1.23
CA ARG A 157 0.16 -7.70 -2.42
C ARG A 157 -0.94 -7.31 -3.41
N LEU A 158 -2.14 -6.99 -2.92
CA LEU A 158 -3.25 -6.59 -3.78
C LEU A 158 -3.05 -5.18 -4.34
N ILE A 159 -2.60 -4.23 -3.51
CA ILE A 159 -2.20 -2.88 -3.95
C ILE A 159 -1.12 -2.96 -5.03
N ASN A 160 -0.14 -3.87 -4.89
CA ASN A 160 0.88 -4.06 -5.91
C ASN A 160 0.28 -4.54 -7.23
N ARG A 161 -0.65 -5.49 -7.20
CA ARG A 161 -1.29 -6.04 -8.42
C ARG A 161 -2.27 -5.09 -9.08
N LEU A 162 -2.81 -4.12 -8.34
CA LEU A 162 -3.85 -3.23 -8.84
C LEU A 162 -3.34 -1.82 -9.15
N GLU A 163 -2.19 -1.39 -8.60
CA GLU A 163 -1.73 0.00 -8.76
C GLU A 163 -0.22 0.16 -8.88
N ILE A 164 0.59 -0.38 -7.96
CA ILE A 164 2.06 -0.17 -7.98
C ILE A 164 2.68 -0.89 -9.18
N ASN A 165 2.27 -2.12 -9.46
CA ASN A 165 2.71 -2.93 -10.60
C ASN A 165 4.21 -3.26 -10.61
N GLU A 166 4.77 -3.67 -9.47
CA GLU A 166 6.11 -4.27 -9.42
C GLU A 166 6.08 -5.78 -9.62
N GLY A 167 7.12 -6.32 -10.26
CA GLY A 167 7.32 -7.77 -10.34
C GLY A 167 7.52 -8.40 -8.95
N PHE A 168 8.23 -7.70 -8.07
CA PHE A 168 8.46 -8.09 -6.68
C PHE A 168 8.47 -6.85 -5.79
N LEU A 169 7.64 -6.85 -4.74
CA LEU A 169 7.66 -5.80 -3.73
C LEU A 169 8.48 -6.29 -2.54
N SER A 170 9.62 -5.64 -2.27
CA SER A 170 10.51 -6.06 -1.20
C SER A 170 10.06 -5.46 0.13
N ALA A 171 9.73 -6.33 1.08
CA ALA A 171 9.32 -5.99 2.42
C ALA A 171 10.17 -6.75 3.45
N ARG A 172 10.66 -6.05 4.47
CA ARG A 172 11.38 -6.64 5.60
C ARG A 172 10.68 -6.29 6.90
N LYS A 173 10.43 -7.31 7.70
CA LYS A 173 9.83 -7.21 9.04
C LYS A 173 10.95 -7.21 10.08
N GLU A 174 10.94 -6.23 10.97
CA GLU A 174 11.85 -6.15 12.10
C GLU A 174 11.05 -6.03 13.39
N ASN A 175 11.51 -6.71 14.44
CA ASN A 175 10.89 -6.57 15.75
C ASN A 175 11.33 -5.21 16.32
N ALA A 176 10.37 -4.30 16.53
CA ALA A 176 10.66 -2.99 17.07
C ALA A 176 10.92 -3.14 18.57
N ARG A 177 12.16 -3.55 18.92
CA ARG A 177 12.60 -3.55 20.31
C ARG A 177 12.42 -2.14 20.85
N ARG A 178 11.82 -2.03 22.04
CA ARG A 178 11.91 -0.81 22.84
C ARG A 178 13.38 -0.57 23.15
N ASP A 179 14.03 0.32 22.43
CA ASP A 179 15.18 1.04 22.96
C ASP A 179 14.66 1.88 24.12
N THR A 180 14.58 1.23 25.29
CA THR A 180 14.47 1.95 26.55
C THR A 180 15.89 2.44 26.81
N LEU A 181 16.19 3.64 26.34
CA LEU A 181 17.30 4.41 26.89
C LEU A 181 17.00 4.58 28.38
N ILE A 182 17.73 3.83 29.20
CA ILE A 182 17.81 4.00 30.66
C ILE A 182 18.82 5.10 30.96
#